data_AF-A0A2N9NPU4-F1
#
_entry.id   AF-A0A2N9NPU4-F1
#
_cell.length_a   1.000
_cell.length_b   1.000
_cell.length_c   1.000
_cell.angle_alpha   90.00
_cell.angle_beta   90.00
_cell.angle_gamma   90.00
#
_symmetry.space_group_name_H-M   'P 1'
#
loop_
_entity.id
_entity.type
_entity.pdbx_description
1 polymer ?
#
loop_
_entity_poly.entity_id
_entity_poly.type
_entity_poly.pdbx_seq_one_letter_code
_entity_poly.pdbx_strand_id
1 'polypeptide(L)'
;MHDPWWREVTLLQVGHLGSFKDAYHRTLTTALIDAIRHANSWLEEILQRDLLLACRALADVGKLGVEETVRRAAFSDLIALWHKTPYEPQLKEIHSIFAYSAPTPDGTRIRETLLTLLGGVDEAERVRAISALGQMEAAAPTPGTLTRLSVLLEDESEYVRHAAVYALGQMHEATSETLERLAELLRHKSGGVRSQAASALRQMTRAGAPPERLTQLANLLWDDDDGVRAEVASSLGQVGRAAATAETVARLVELLGDERDRVRNSAAFGLGQMGTADATPEILGRLINLSRDTRCHVRYSVASAVGQMGGVAATPAILGRLAELCEDESDPIRFRAEYALGQMGTAAGTPEMVTRLLRLCQDKAEYVRFHAAAALGQMGETAANPGTVDRLWQLTQDKSALVRCSAVAALGQIGGLAATPATLTRLVELSRDESEEMRGAVATALGQMGAAAATSEALLCLLLLSGDKSVPVAYRAVVALGDAGGGAPQPQA
;
A
#
# COMPACT_ATOMS: atom_id res chain seq x y z
N MET A 1 19.13 32.11 -24.23
CA MET A 1 17.85 31.37 -24.30
C MET A 1 17.74 30.27 -23.25
N HIS A 2 18.78 29.49 -22.94
CA HIS A 2 18.68 28.32 -22.04
C HIS A 2 19.09 28.56 -20.58
N ASP A 3 19.48 29.79 -20.23
CA ASP A 3 19.54 30.19 -18.83
C ASP A 3 18.11 30.23 -18.28
N PRO A 4 17.82 29.64 -17.11
CA PRO A 4 16.50 29.68 -16.49
C PRO A 4 15.87 31.07 -16.49
N TRP A 5 16.68 32.12 -16.28
CA TRP A 5 16.23 33.53 -16.30
C TRP A 5 15.65 33.96 -17.65
N TRP A 6 16.22 33.50 -18.76
CA TRP A 6 15.77 33.85 -20.10
C TRP A 6 14.68 32.92 -20.64
N ARG A 7 14.55 31.71 -20.09
CA ARG A 7 13.53 30.73 -20.50
C ARG A 7 12.12 31.27 -20.27
N GLU A 8 11.86 31.78 -19.07
CA GLU A 8 10.55 32.37 -18.72
C GLU A 8 10.24 33.60 -19.56
N VAL A 9 11.22 34.50 -19.75
CA VAL A 9 11.07 35.69 -20.59
C VAL A 9 10.74 35.31 -22.05
N THR A 10 11.39 34.28 -22.58
CA THR A 10 11.13 33.80 -23.95
C THR A 10 9.71 33.21 -24.07
N LEU A 11 9.28 32.40 -23.10
CA LEU A 11 7.93 31.83 -23.09
C LEU A 11 6.85 32.92 -22.96
N LEU A 12 7.05 33.92 -22.09
CA LEU A 12 6.15 35.06 -21.93
C LEU A 12 6.05 35.88 -23.22
N GLN A 13 7.18 36.12 -23.91
CA GLN A 13 7.19 36.86 -25.16
C GLN A 13 6.46 36.12 -26.29
N VAL A 14 6.66 34.80 -26.40
CA VAL A 14 5.92 33.96 -27.37
C VAL A 14 4.43 33.99 -27.05
N GLY A 15 4.04 33.85 -25.77
CA GLY A 15 2.64 33.91 -25.36
C GLY A 15 1.99 35.27 -25.64
N HIS A 16 2.72 36.36 -25.38
CA HIS A 16 2.25 37.72 -25.66
C HIS A 16 2.01 37.92 -27.17
N LEU A 17 2.99 37.59 -28.01
CA LEU A 17 2.87 37.72 -29.47
C LEU A 17 1.78 36.78 -30.03
N GLY A 18 1.70 35.56 -29.50
CA GLY A 18 0.73 34.55 -29.89
C GLY A 18 -0.72 34.87 -29.52
N SER A 19 -0.95 35.81 -28.61
CA SER A 19 -2.29 36.27 -28.21
C SER A 19 -2.99 37.10 -29.29
N PHE A 20 -2.21 37.70 -30.20
CA PHE A 20 -2.72 38.50 -31.31
C PHE A 20 -3.08 37.61 -32.50
N LYS A 21 -4.27 37.83 -33.09
CA LYS A 21 -4.83 36.96 -34.14
C LYS A 21 -4.62 37.47 -35.57
N ASP A 22 -4.07 38.67 -35.74
CA ASP A 22 -3.83 39.28 -37.05
C ASP A 22 -2.61 38.67 -37.77
N ALA A 23 -2.56 38.83 -39.09
CA ALA A 23 -1.55 38.20 -39.93
C ALA A 23 -0.12 38.65 -39.58
N TYR A 24 0.07 39.89 -39.15
CA TYR A 24 1.40 40.43 -38.84
C TYR A 24 2.01 39.76 -37.60
N HIS A 25 1.26 39.68 -36.50
CA HIS A 25 1.74 39.00 -35.30
C HIS A 25 1.88 37.49 -35.49
N ARG A 26 1.07 36.87 -36.37
CA ARG A 26 1.29 35.46 -36.74
C ARG A 26 2.63 35.22 -37.42
N THR A 27 3.00 36.08 -38.36
CA THR A 27 4.31 36.01 -39.03
C THR A 27 5.44 36.18 -38.03
N LEU A 28 5.34 37.16 -37.12
CA LEU A 28 6.35 37.38 -36.08
C LEU A 28 6.48 36.21 -35.12
N THR A 29 5.35 35.67 -34.66
CA THR A 29 5.35 34.52 -33.73
C THR A 29 5.91 33.27 -34.41
N THR A 30 5.59 33.06 -35.69
CA THR A 30 6.13 31.95 -36.49
C THR A 30 7.63 32.09 -36.67
N ALA A 31 8.12 33.27 -37.05
CA ALA A 31 9.55 33.55 -37.19
C ALA A 31 10.30 33.36 -35.87
N LEU A 32 9.70 33.76 -34.74
CA LEU A 32 10.29 33.59 -33.42
C LEU A 32 10.40 32.11 -33.03
N ILE A 33 9.35 31.31 -33.23
CA ILE A 33 9.38 29.87 -32.97
C ILE A 33 10.43 29.18 -33.85
N ASP A 34 10.51 29.55 -35.12
CA ASP A 34 11.47 28.96 -36.04
C ASP A 34 12.92 29.36 -35.70
N ALA A 35 13.13 30.61 -35.25
CA ALA A 35 14.41 31.07 -34.75
C ALA A 35 14.84 30.35 -33.46
N ILE A 36 13.90 30.02 -32.57
CA ILE A 36 14.20 29.20 -31.38
C ILE A 36 14.67 27.81 -31.83
N ARG A 37 13.95 27.15 -32.75
CA ARG A 37 14.30 25.79 -33.23
C ARG A 37 15.68 25.72 -33.88
N HIS A 38 16.12 26.79 -34.55
CA HIS A 38 17.39 26.84 -35.27
C HIS A 38 18.45 27.67 -34.55
N ALA A 39 18.30 27.89 -33.24
CA ALA A 39 19.26 28.64 -32.45
C ALA A 39 20.64 27.96 -32.37
N ASN A 40 20.70 26.64 -32.63
CA ASN A 40 21.91 25.81 -32.62
C ASN A 40 22.72 26.03 -31.35
N SER A 41 22.05 25.97 -30.20
CA SER A 41 22.76 26.07 -28.94
C SER A 41 23.76 24.92 -28.80
N TRP A 42 24.84 25.14 -28.05
CA TRP A 42 25.88 24.13 -27.83
C TRP A 42 25.35 22.85 -27.14
N LEU A 43 24.14 22.89 -26.57
CA LEU A 43 23.46 21.74 -25.97
C LEU A 43 22.48 21.06 -26.93
N GLU A 44 22.27 21.59 -28.13
CA GLU A 44 21.25 21.08 -29.04
C GLU A 44 21.59 19.68 -29.54
N GLU A 45 22.84 19.44 -29.92
CA GLU A 45 23.30 18.12 -30.40
C GLU A 45 23.11 17.00 -29.37
N ILE A 46 23.12 17.33 -28.08
CA ILE A 46 23.11 16.35 -26.98
C ILE A 46 21.73 16.27 -26.30
N LEU A 47 21.10 17.42 -26.04
CA LEU A 47 19.91 17.53 -25.20
C LEU A 47 18.66 18.02 -25.96
N GLN A 48 18.80 18.45 -27.22
CA GLN A 48 17.70 18.96 -28.04
C GLN A 48 16.89 20.06 -27.32
N ARG A 49 17.59 20.97 -26.62
CA ARG A 49 17.00 21.98 -25.74
C ARG A 49 16.20 23.03 -26.51
N ASP A 50 16.63 23.37 -27.71
CA ASP A 50 16.03 24.36 -28.59
C ASP A 50 14.70 23.80 -29.11
N LEU A 51 14.71 22.55 -29.59
CA LEU A 51 13.51 21.81 -29.98
C LEU A 51 12.50 21.68 -28.83
N LEU A 52 12.95 21.24 -27.64
CA LEU A 52 12.09 21.07 -26.48
C LEU A 52 11.48 22.40 -26.02
N LEU A 53 12.26 23.48 -26.04
CA LEU A 53 11.78 24.82 -25.68
C LEU A 53 10.73 25.33 -26.68
N ALA A 54 10.97 25.14 -27.99
CA ALA A 54 10.02 25.52 -29.02
C ALA A 54 8.70 24.73 -28.89
N CYS A 55 8.77 23.41 -28.69
CA CYS A 55 7.59 22.57 -28.50
C CYS A 55 6.84 22.90 -27.21
N ARG A 56 7.55 23.23 -26.14
CA ARG A 56 6.93 23.71 -24.90
C ARG A 56 6.15 24.99 -25.14
N ALA A 57 6.72 25.96 -25.86
CA ALA A 57 6.05 27.21 -26.19
C ALA A 57 4.79 26.99 -27.04
N LEU A 58 4.84 26.04 -27.99
CA LEU A 58 3.69 25.65 -28.81
C LEU A 58 2.60 24.93 -28.00
N ALA A 59 2.95 24.20 -26.95
CA ALA A 59 2.01 23.44 -26.11
C ALA A 59 1.34 24.29 -25.01
N ASP A 60 2.04 25.29 -24.46
CA ASP A 60 1.62 26.02 -23.24
C ASP A 60 0.53 27.08 -23.50
N VAL A 61 0.40 27.60 -24.74
CA VAL A 61 -0.47 28.75 -25.03
C VAL A 61 -1.51 28.40 -26.10
N GLY A 62 -2.69 27.94 -25.68
CA GLY A 62 -3.90 27.63 -26.50
C GLY A 62 -3.77 27.70 -28.04
N LYS A 63 -4.66 28.42 -28.73
CA LYS A 63 -4.55 28.59 -30.20
C LYS A 63 -3.55 29.70 -30.53
N LEU A 64 -2.26 29.43 -30.30
CA LEU A 64 -1.15 30.26 -30.78
C LEU A 64 -1.27 30.52 -32.28
N GLY A 65 -1.08 31.76 -32.72
CA GLY A 65 -1.11 32.15 -34.12
C GLY A 65 0.17 31.76 -34.90
N VAL A 66 0.49 30.48 -35.00
CA VAL A 66 1.70 29.99 -35.70
C VAL A 66 1.31 29.24 -36.98
N GLU A 67 2.09 29.42 -38.05
CA GLU A 67 1.88 28.66 -39.29
C GLU A 67 1.92 27.15 -39.05
N GLU A 68 0.97 26.45 -39.68
CA GLU A 68 0.77 25.02 -39.43
C GLU A 68 1.94 24.16 -39.92
N THR A 69 2.68 24.63 -40.93
CA THR A 69 3.89 23.98 -41.46
C THR A 69 4.99 23.88 -40.40
N VAL A 70 5.34 25.01 -39.78
CA VAL A 70 6.38 25.11 -38.73
C VAL A 70 5.97 24.30 -37.49
N ARG A 71 4.70 24.41 -37.10
CA ARG A 71 4.13 23.65 -36.00
C ARG A 71 4.18 22.14 -36.22
N ARG A 72 3.76 21.66 -37.39
CA ARG A 72 3.81 20.23 -37.76
C ARG A 72 5.25 19.71 -37.75
N ALA A 73 6.18 20.49 -38.29
CA ALA A 73 7.59 20.12 -38.29
C ALA A 73 8.13 19.95 -36.87
N ALA A 74 7.87 20.91 -35.97
CA ALA A 74 8.33 20.86 -34.59
C ALA A 74 7.82 19.62 -33.84
N PHE A 75 6.52 19.31 -33.91
CA PHE A 75 5.97 18.13 -33.24
C PHE A 75 6.38 16.81 -33.91
N SER A 76 6.62 16.80 -35.23
CA SER A 76 7.19 15.63 -35.92
C SER A 76 8.60 15.34 -35.42
N ASP A 77 9.44 16.37 -35.26
CA ASP A 77 10.78 16.23 -34.71
C ASP A 77 10.75 15.77 -33.25
N LEU A 78 9.79 16.28 -32.47
CA LEU A 78 9.56 15.85 -31.08
C LEU A 78 9.18 14.38 -30.97
N ILE A 79 8.29 13.88 -31.84
CA ILE A 79 7.94 12.45 -31.90
C ILE A 79 9.16 11.63 -32.33
N ALA A 80 9.93 12.08 -33.32
CA ALA A 80 11.15 11.39 -33.74
C ALA A 80 12.18 11.30 -32.60
N LEU A 81 12.31 12.36 -31.79
CA LEU A 81 13.14 12.37 -30.59
C LEU A 81 12.60 11.42 -29.53
N TRP A 82 11.28 11.39 -29.32
CA TRP A 82 10.61 10.48 -28.37
C TRP A 82 10.87 9.01 -28.67
N HIS A 83 10.94 8.61 -29.94
CA HIS A 83 11.31 7.23 -30.31
C HIS A 83 12.77 6.92 -29.97
N LYS A 84 13.68 7.87 -30.22
CA LYS A 84 15.14 7.62 -30.20
C LYS A 84 15.80 7.84 -28.84
N THR A 85 15.23 8.67 -27.97
CA THR A 85 15.94 9.08 -26.75
C THR A 85 16.07 7.94 -25.74
N PRO A 86 17.29 7.65 -25.25
CA PRO A 86 17.52 6.74 -24.13
C PRO A 86 17.47 7.46 -22.77
N TYR A 87 17.34 8.80 -22.76
CA TYR A 87 17.51 9.61 -21.56
C TYR A 87 16.18 9.88 -20.86
N GLU A 88 16.01 9.27 -19.68
CA GLU A 88 14.81 9.39 -18.86
C GLU A 88 14.38 10.85 -18.56
N PRO A 89 15.28 11.80 -18.22
CA PRO A 89 14.88 13.19 -18.00
C PRO A 89 14.32 13.87 -19.26
N GLN A 90 14.87 13.53 -20.44
CA GLN A 90 14.41 14.07 -21.71
C GLN A 90 13.03 13.49 -22.06
N LEU A 91 12.84 12.20 -21.85
CA LEU A 91 11.55 11.53 -22.07
C LEU A 91 10.44 12.13 -21.19
N LYS A 92 10.75 12.44 -19.92
CA LYS A 92 9.82 13.12 -19.01
C LYS A 92 9.41 14.51 -19.50
N GLU A 93 10.34 15.30 -20.00
CA GLU A 93 10.03 16.62 -20.58
C GLU A 93 9.13 16.47 -21.81
N ILE A 94 9.39 15.48 -22.68
CA ILE A 94 8.57 15.20 -23.86
C ILE A 94 7.15 14.79 -23.45
N HIS A 95 7.01 13.86 -22.50
CA HIS A 95 5.68 13.45 -22.02
C HIS A 95 4.93 14.63 -21.38
N SER A 96 5.64 15.50 -20.66
CA SER A 96 5.06 16.75 -20.16
C SER A 96 4.53 17.61 -21.30
N ILE A 97 5.31 17.84 -22.35
CA ILE A 97 4.87 18.59 -23.54
C ILE A 97 3.65 17.94 -24.21
N PHE A 98 3.61 16.61 -24.32
CA PHE A 98 2.44 15.88 -24.82
C PHE A 98 1.19 16.18 -23.98
N ALA A 99 1.31 16.11 -22.66
CA ALA A 99 0.21 16.40 -21.74
C ALA A 99 -0.29 17.85 -21.85
N TYR A 100 0.61 18.85 -21.89
CA TYR A 100 0.20 20.24 -22.11
C TYR A 100 -0.47 20.46 -23.47
N SER A 101 -0.04 19.71 -24.50
CA SER A 101 -0.62 19.81 -25.84
C SER A 101 -1.97 19.10 -26.00
N ALA A 102 -2.42 18.29 -25.02
CA ALA A 102 -3.62 17.46 -25.12
C ALA A 102 -4.91 18.15 -25.64
N PRO A 103 -5.22 19.42 -25.27
CA PRO A 103 -6.41 20.11 -25.78
C PRO A 103 -6.22 20.76 -27.16
N THR A 104 -5.03 20.68 -27.77
CA THR A 104 -4.73 21.30 -29.06
C THR A 104 -4.91 20.32 -30.24
N PRO A 105 -5.00 20.82 -31.49
CA PRO A 105 -4.99 19.96 -32.67
C PRO A 105 -3.74 19.07 -32.77
N ASP A 106 -2.60 19.56 -32.26
CA ASP A 106 -1.35 18.80 -32.26
C ASP A 106 -1.40 17.68 -31.21
N GLY A 107 -1.98 17.94 -30.03
CA GLY A 107 -2.29 16.90 -29.06
C GLY A 107 -3.20 15.82 -29.64
N THR A 108 -4.21 16.20 -30.44
CA THR A 108 -5.06 15.20 -31.11
C THR A 108 -4.25 14.29 -32.04
N ARG A 109 -3.32 14.84 -32.81
CA ARG A 109 -2.42 14.06 -33.68
C ARG A 109 -1.43 13.19 -32.90
N ILE A 110 -0.86 13.73 -31.83
CA ILE A 110 0.04 12.98 -30.94
C ILE A 110 -0.72 11.79 -30.37
N ARG A 111 -1.92 12.01 -29.83
CA ARG A 111 -2.81 10.96 -29.33
C ARG A 111 -3.08 9.91 -30.39
N GLU A 112 -3.52 10.30 -31.59
CA GLU A 112 -3.77 9.35 -32.70
C GLU A 112 -2.52 8.54 -33.03
N THR A 113 -1.35 9.19 -33.09
CA THR A 113 -0.06 8.50 -33.32
C THR A 113 0.22 7.49 -32.22
N LEU A 114 0.13 7.89 -30.95
CA LEU A 114 0.34 6.99 -29.81
C LEU A 114 -0.66 5.84 -29.80
N LEU A 115 -1.93 6.08 -30.16
CA LEU A 115 -2.96 5.04 -30.28
C LEU A 115 -2.64 4.03 -31.39
N THR A 116 -2.06 4.48 -32.52
CA THR A 116 -1.61 3.54 -33.56
C THR A 116 -0.45 2.67 -33.09
N LEU A 117 0.47 3.21 -32.30
CA LEU A 117 1.62 2.49 -31.77
C LEU A 117 1.23 1.41 -30.75
N LEU A 118 0.05 1.50 -30.13
CA LEU A 118 -0.45 0.45 -29.22
C LEU A 118 -0.60 -0.91 -29.89
N GLY A 119 -0.84 -0.94 -31.20
CA GLY A 119 -0.92 -2.15 -32.01
C GLY A 119 0.38 -2.55 -32.70
N GLY A 120 1.50 -1.90 -32.37
CA GLY A 120 2.83 -2.19 -32.93
C GLY A 120 3.36 -3.56 -32.50
N VAL A 121 4.47 -3.97 -33.11
CA VAL A 121 5.15 -5.24 -32.79
C VAL A 121 6.16 -5.07 -31.65
N ASP A 122 6.71 -3.86 -31.48
CA ASP A 122 7.71 -3.57 -30.45
C ASP A 122 7.04 -3.33 -29.08
N GLU A 123 7.27 -4.25 -28.14
CA GLU A 123 6.76 -4.16 -26.77
C GLU A 123 7.20 -2.87 -26.05
N ALA A 124 8.47 -2.47 -26.20
CA ALA A 124 9.01 -1.31 -25.50
C ALA A 124 8.36 -0.01 -26.01
N GLU A 125 8.12 0.06 -27.31
CA GLU A 125 7.43 1.17 -27.95
C GLU A 125 5.97 1.26 -27.50
N ARG A 126 5.27 0.11 -27.41
CA ARG A 126 3.90 0.04 -26.89
C ARG A 126 3.83 0.50 -25.43
N VAL A 127 4.70 -0.01 -24.57
CA VAL A 127 4.76 0.38 -23.15
C VAL A 127 5.01 1.89 -23.00
N ARG A 128 5.91 2.43 -23.82
CA ARG A 128 6.20 3.88 -23.85
C ARG A 128 4.99 4.67 -24.32
N ALA A 129 4.28 4.21 -25.36
CA ALA A 129 3.08 4.85 -25.87
C ALA A 129 1.94 4.85 -24.84
N ILE A 130 1.73 3.73 -24.14
CA ILE A 130 0.76 3.61 -23.06
C ILE A 130 1.04 4.60 -21.93
N SER A 131 2.30 4.68 -21.50
CA SER A 131 2.73 5.61 -20.44
C SER A 131 2.51 7.07 -20.85
N ALA A 132 2.84 7.40 -22.11
CA ALA A 132 2.62 8.73 -22.66
C ALA A 132 1.13 9.08 -22.74
N LEU A 133 0.27 8.15 -23.17
CA LEU A 133 -1.19 8.33 -23.19
C LEU A 133 -1.76 8.52 -21.79
N GLY A 134 -1.33 7.72 -20.81
CA GLY A 134 -1.77 7.83 -19.42
C GLY A 134 -1.50 9.22 -18.83
N GLN A 135 -0.30 9.76 -19.05
CA GLN A 135 0.05 11.12 -18.60
C GLN A 135 -0.68 12.20 -19.41
N MET A 136 -0.77 12.02 -20.72
CA MET A 136 -1.39 12.98 -21.62
C MET A 136 -2.88 13.16 -21.35
N GLU A 137 -3.56 12.09 -20.98
CA GLU A 137 -5.00 12.03 -20.74
C GLU A 137 -5.36 11.91 -19.27
N ALA A 138 -4.42 12.21 -18.37
CA ALA A 138 -4.61 12.14 -16.92
C ALA A 138 -5.80 13.00 -16.43
N ALA A 139 -5.96 14.19 -17.03
CA ALA A 139 -7.00 15.17 -16.66
C ALA A 139 -8.27 15.08 -17.53
N ALA A 140 -8.20 14.46 -18.72
CA ALA A 140 -9.35 14.40 -19.62
C ALA A 140 -9.25 13.17 -20.54
N PRO A 141 -9.55 11.97 -20.02
CA PRO A 141 -9.48 10.76 -20.81
C PRO A 141 -10.57 10.71 -21.88
N THR A 142 -10.18 10.34 -23.10
CA THR A 142 -11.10 10.15 -24.21
C THR A 142 -11.64 8.72 -24.24
N PRO A 143 -12.91 8.51 -24.63
CA PRO A 143 -13.48 7.16 -24.75
C PRO A 143 -12.66 6.22 -25.64
N GLY A 144 -12.06 6.76 -26.71
CA GLY A 144 -11.21 6.02 -27.63
C GLY A 144 -9.94 5.48 -26.95
N THR A 145 -9.25 6.31 -26.17
CA THR A 145 -8.05 5.91 -25.42
C THR A 145 -8.40 4.91 -24.33
N LEU A 146 -9.47 5.14 -23.56
CA LEU A 146 -9.94 4.20 -22.54
C LEU A 146 -10.25 2.82 -23.12
N THR A 147 -10.96 2.78 -24.26
CA THR A 147 -11.29 1.53 -24.95
C THR A 147 -10.03 0.79 -25.35
N ARG A 148 -9.06 1.48 -25.94
CA ARG A 148 -7.80 0.86 -26.38
C ARG A 148 -6.96 0.37 -25.21
N LEU A 149 -6.77 1.18 -24.17
CA LEU A 149 -6.04 0.77 -22.97
C LEU A 149 -6.72 -0.40 -22.24
N SER A 150 -8.06 -0.44 -22.25
CA SER A 150 -8.81 -1.57 -21.66
C SER A 150 -8.53 -2.88 -22.38
N VAL A 151 -8.45 -2.88 -23.72
CA VAL A 151 -8.10 -4.08 -24.50
C VAL A 151 -6.69 -4.56 -24.16
N LEU A 152 -5.77 -3.64 -23.85
CA LEU A 152 -4.39 -3.98 -23.48
C LEU A 152 -4.25 -4.67 -22.12
N LEU A 153 -5.30 -4.71 -21.30
CA LEU A 153 -5.31 -5.55 -20.09
C LEU A 153 -5.32 -7.04 -20.41
N GLU A 154 -5.69 -7.41 -21.64
CA GLU A 154 -5.67 -8.78 -22.14
C GLU A 154 -4.43 -9.10 -23.00
N ASP A 155 -3.48 -8.16 -23.07
CA ASP A 155 -2.30 -8.34 -23.90
C ASP A 155 -1.46 -9.56 -23.44
N GLU A 156 -0.78 -10.23 -24.37
CA GLU A 156 0.10 -11.34 -24.05
C GLU A 156 1.28 -10.90 -23.16
N SER A 157 1.78 -9.68 -23.36
CA SER A 157 2.89 -9.12 -22.58
C SER A 157 2.44 -8.63 -21.21
N GLU A 158 3.13 -9.10 -20.16
CA GLU A 158 2.92 -8.62 -18.80
C GLU A 158 3.29 -7.14 -18.63
N TYR A 159 4.34 -6.68 -19.31
CA TYR A 159 4.78 -5.29 -19.26
C TYR A 159 3.72 -4.34 -19.85
N VAL A 160 3.11 -4.74 -20.97
CA VAL A 160 2.04 -3.98 -21.61
C VAL A 160 0.80 -3.93 -20.74
N ARG A 161 0.39 -5.06 -20.16
CA ARG A 161 -0.74 -5.11 -19.22
C ARG A 161 -0.50 -4.21 -18.02
N HIS A 162 0.69 -4.28 -17.40
CA HIS A 162 1.05 -3.43 -16.26
C HIS A 162 1.04 -1.95 -16.62
N ALA A 163 1.60 -1.59 -17.78
CA ALA A 163 1.59 -0.22 -18.27
C ALA A 163 0.16 0.28 -18.49
N ALA A 164 -0.74 -0.54 -19.04
CA ALA A 164 -2.14 -0.18 -19.26
C ALA A 164 -2.88 0.07 -17.94
N VAL A 165 -2.66 -0.78 -16.92
CA VAL A 165 -3.19 -0.56 -15.56
C VAL A 165 -2.69 0.76 -14.98
N TYR A 166 -1.39 1.02 -15.09
CA TYR A 166 -0.80 2.24 -14.56
C TYR A 166 -1.32 3.49 -15.27
N ALA A 167 -1.44 3.44 -16.60
CA ALA A 167 -2.01 4.53 -17.39
C ALA A 167 -3.48 4.81 -17.03
N LEU A 168 -4.30 3.76 -16.87
CA LEU A 168 -5.69 3.90 -16.39
C LEU A 168 -5.74 4.44 -14.95
N GLY A 169 -4.83 4.01 -14.09
CA GLY A 169 -4.72 4.47 -12.70
C GLY A 169 -4.35 5.96 -12.57
N GLN A 170 -3.56 6.49 -13.51
CA GLN A 170 -3.18 7.90 -13.58
C GLN A 170 -4.27 8.82 -14.14
N MET A 171 -5.41 8.30 -14.58
CA MET A 171 -6.52 9.12 -15.06
C MET A 171 -7.30 9.67 -13.85
N HIS A 172 -6.72 10.68 -13.20
CA HIS A 172 -7.19 11.27 -11.93
C HIS A 172 -8.46 12.12 -12.06
N GLU A 173 -8.90 12.47 -13.27
CA GLU A 173 -10.22 13.06 -13.56
C GLU A 173 -11.09 12.08 -14.36
N ALA A 174 -10.98 10.80 -14.04
CA ALA A 174 -11.83 9.77 -14.60
C ALA A 174 -13.32 10.12 -14.46
N THR A 175 -14.02 10.04 -15.59
CA THR A 175 -15.46 10.18 -15.70
C THR A 175 -16.15 8.92 -15.17
N SER A 176 -17.47 8.99 -14.97
CA SER A 176 -18.29 7.81 -14.66
C SER A 176 -18.07 6.67 -15.66
N GLU A 177 -17.83 7.02 -16.93
CA GLU A 177 -17.52 6.09 -18.01
C GLU A 177 -16.23 5.28 -17.75
N THR A 178 -15.17 5.88 -17.21
CA THR A 178 -13.94 5.15 -16.85
C THR A 178 -14.21 4.13 -15.74
N LEU A 179 -15.02 4.50 -14.73
CA LEU A 179 -15.37 3.60 -13.63
C LEU A 179 -16.28 2.47 -14.09
N GLU A 180 -17.27 2.76 -14.93
CA GLU A 180 -18.13 1.75 -15.56
C GLU A 180 -17.31 0.77 -16.39
N ARG A 181 -16.36 1.27 -17.18
CA ARG A 181 -15.49 0.42 -17.98
C ARG A 181 -14.59 -0.48 -17.12
N LEU A 182 -14.01 0.06 -16.05
CA LEU A 182 -13.23 -0.75 -15.10
C LEU A 182 -14.13 -1.76 -14.37
N ALA A 183 -15.38 -1.41 -14.05
CA ALA A 183 -16.36 -2.34 -13.49
C ALA A 183 -16.71 -3.47 -14.46
N GLU A 184 -16.84 -3.20 -15.76
CA GLU A 184 -17.00 -4.26 -16.78
C GLU A 184 -15.80 -5.21 -16.81
N LEU A 185 -14.58 -4.66 -16.68
CA LEU A 185 -13.34 -5.45 -16.66
C LEU A 185 -13.20 -6.30 -15.38
N LEU A 186 -13.83 -5.90 -14.27
CA LEU A 186 -13.97 -6.73 -13.08
C LEU A 186 -14.85 -7.98 -13.32
N ARG A 187 -15.74 -7.96 -14.31
CA ARG A 187 -16.53 -9.12 -14.74
C ARG A 187 -15.84 -9.98 -15.80
N HIS A 188 -14.61 -9.63 -16.17
CA HIS A 188 -13.92 -10.31 -17.25
C HIS A 188 -13.62 -11.79 -16.91
N LYS A 189 -13.65 -12.67 -17.91
CA LYS A 189 -13.41 -14.12 -17.71
C LYS A 189 -12.01 -14.42 -17.20
N SER A 190 -11.01 -13.66 -17.66
CA SER A 190 -9.61 -13.80 -17.22
C SER A 190 -9.41 -13.20 -15.83
N GLY A 191 -8.90 -14.02 -14.89
CA GLY A 191 -8.56 -13.57 -13.54
C GLY A 191 -7.48 -12.50 -13.49
N GLY A 192 -6.55 -12.50 -14.46
CA GLY A 192 -5.51 -11.48 -14.59
C GLY A 192 -6.11 -10.09 -14.88
N VAL A 193 -7.04 -10.02 -15.82
CA VAL A 193 -7.75 -8.78 -16.18
C VAL A 193 -8.54 -8.24 -15.00
N ARG A 194 -9.25 -9.11 -14.28
CA ARG A 194 -9.99 -8.70 -13.07
C ARG A 194 -9.06 -8.08 -12.02
N SER A 195 -7.93 -8.73 -11.73
CA SER A 195 -6.95 -8.22 -10.76
C SER A 195 -6.32 -6.90 -11.21
N GLN A 196 -6.12 -6.72 -12.51
CA GLN A 196 -5.59 -5.51 -13.10
C GLN A 196 -6.58 -4.34 -13.05
N ALA A 197 -7.85 -4.59 -13.37
CA ALA A 197 -8.92 -3.62 -13.21
C ALA A 197 -9.09 -3.21 -11.75
N ALA A 198 -9.03 -4.16 -10.82
CA ALA A 198 -9.01 -3.88 -9.38
C ALA A 198 -7.85 -2.97 -8.98
N SER A 199 -6.65 -3.26 -9.50
CA SER A 199 -5.46 -2.46 -9.22
C SER A 199 -5.58 -1.05 -9.76
N ALA A 200 -6.15 -0.88 -10.96
CA ALA A 200 -6.43 0.43 -11.54
C ALA A 200 -7.43 1.20 -10.65
N LEU A 201 -8.55 0.59 -10.30
CA LEU A 201 -9.55 1.20 -9.40
C LEU A 201 -8.94 1.66 -8.08
N ARG A 202 -8.14 0.79 -7.45
CA ARG A 202 -7.41 1.12 -6.22
C ARG A 202 -6.44 2.29 -6.40
N GLN A 203 -5.74 2.38 -7.52
CA GLN A 203 -4.85 3.51 -7.80
C GLN A 203 -5.64 4.81 -7.95
N MET A 204 -6.79 4.76 -8.62
CA MET A 204 -7.67 5.91 -8.81
C MET A 204 -8.31 6.43 -7.51
N THR A 205 -8.41 5.58 -6.50
CA THR A 205 -9.00 5.88 -5.18
C THR A 205 -7.97 6.15 -4.08
N ARG A 206 -6.67 6.15 -4.39
CA ARG A 206 -5.62 6.52 -3.42
C ARG A 206 -5.70 8.00 -3.03
N ALA A 207 -5.05 8.34 -1.91
CA ALA A 207 -5.10 9.63 -1.23
C ALA A 207 -5.07 10.83 -2.20
N GLY A 208 -6.11 11.67 -2.13
CA GLY A 208 -6.32 12.81 -3.03
C GLY A 208 -7.45 12.62 -4.04
N ALA A 209 -8.05 11.42 -4.12
CA ALA A 209 -9.25 11.20 -4.93
C ALA A 209 -10.42 12.08 -4.44
N PRO A 210 -11.17 12.73 -5.35
CA PRO A 210 -12.32 13.54 -4.99
C PRO A 210 -13.41 12.67 -4.32
N PRO A 211 -14.13 13.18 -3.30
CA PRO A 211 -15.19 12.42 -2.61
C PRO A 211 -16.22 11.80 -3.56
N GLU A 212 -16.56 12.49 -4.64
CA GLU A 212 -17.50 12.03 -5.67
C GLU A 212 -17.07 10.70 -6.29
N ARG A 213 -15.76 10.48 -6.47
CA ARG A 213 -15.21 9.21 -7.00
C ARG A 213 -15.40 8.07 -6.01
N LEU A 214 -15.21 8.33 -4.71
CA LEU A 214 -15.43 7.33 -3.68
C LEU A 214 -16.91 6.95 -3.62
N THR A 215 -17.84 7.91 -3.76
CA THR A 215 -19.28 7.63 -3.86
C THR A 215 -19.61 6.81 -5.10
N GLN A 216 -19.07 7.18 -6.27
CA GLN A 216 -19.29 6.42 -7.51
C GLN A 216 -18.78 4.99 -7.40
N LEU A 217 -17.59 4.78 -6.82
CA LEU A 217 -17.06 3.44 -6.60
C LEU A 217 -17.88 2.68 -5.56
N ALA A 218 -18.32 3.33 -4.49
CA ALA A 218 -19.18 2.72 -3.50
C ALA A 218 -20.52 2.24 -4.11
N ASN A 219 -21.01 2.86 -5.21
CA ASN A 219 -22.21 2.38 -5.92
C ASN A 219 -22.02 0.99 -6.53
N LEU A 220 -20.78 0.64 -6.90
CA LEU A 220 -20.45 -0.69 -7.42
C LEU A 220 -20.45 -1.77 -6.33
N LEU A 221 -20.63 -1.41 -5.05
CA LEU A 221 -20.88 -2.39 -3.98
C LEU A 221 -22.25 -3.08 -4.12
N TRP A 222 -23.21 -2.51 -4.87
CA TRP A 222 -24.50 -3.13 -5.19
C TRP A 222 -24.60 -3.61 -6.64
N ASP A 223 -23.45 -3.79 -7.28
CA ASP A 223 -23.40 -4.34 -8.62
C ASP A 223 -24.03 -5.75 -8.67
N ASP A 224 -24.77 -6.07 -9.74
CA ASP A 224 -25.42 -7.40 -9.89
C ASP A 224 -24.40 -8.55 -9.87
N ASP A 225 -23.17 -8.30 -10.33
CA ASP A 225 -22.09 -9.29 -10.36
C ASP A 225 -21.33 -9.37 -9.04
N ASP A 226 -21.23 -10.58 -8.49
CA ASP A 226 -20.56 -10.82 -7.21
C ASP A 226 -19.04 -10.60 -7.24
N GLY A 227 -18.41 -10.75 -8.40
CA GLY A 227 -16.99 -10.45 -8.61
C GLY A 227 -16.71 -8.95 -8.48
N VAL A 228 -17.59 -8.12 -9.07
CA VAL A 228 -17.50 -6.66 -8.94
C VAL A 228 -17.66 -6.24 -7.48
N ARG A 229 -18.74 -6.70 -6.81
CA ARG A 229 -18.98 -6.36 -5.39
C ARG A 229 -17.80 -6.73 -4.50
N ALA A 230 -17.28 -7.95 -4.66
CA ALA A 230 -16.16 -8.44 -3.87
C ALA A 230 -14.87 -7.61 -4.09
N GLU A 231 -14.58 -7.23 -5.33
CA GLU A 231 -13.34 -6.54 -5.65
C GLU A 231 -13.38 -5.06 -5.26
N VAL A 232 -14.55 -4.42 -5.41
CA VAL A 232 -14.79 -3.06 -4.94
C VAL A 232 -14.69 -3.00 -3.41
N ALA A 233 -15.26 -3.98 -2.70
CA ALA A 233 -15.16 -4.06 -1.24
C ALA A 233 -13.71 -4.19 -0.75
N SER A 234 -12.91 -5.06 -1.40
CA SER A 234 -11.49 -5.20 -1.13
C SER A 234 -10.70 -3.92 -1.43
N SER A 235 -10.98 -3.30 -2.58
CA SER A 235 -10.29 -2.08 -3.02
C SER A 235 -10.54 -0.90 -2.09
N LEU A 236 -11.80 -0.66 -1.70
CA LEU A 236 -12.17 0.35 -0.71
C LEU A 236 -11.52 0.08 0.64
N GLY A 237 -11.47 -1.19 1.05
CA GLY A 237 -10.70 -1.62 2.22
C GLY A 237 -9.25 -1.18 2.17
N GLN A 238 -8.57 -1.42 1.05
CA GLN A 238 -7.15 -1.09 0.87
C GLN A 238 -6.87 0.40 0.72
N VAL A 239 -7.86 1.20 0.33
CA VAL A 239 -7.81 2.67 0.48
C VAL A 239 -7.82 3.06 1.96
N GLY A 240 -8.41 2.22 2.80
CA GLY A 240 -8.43 2.36 4.25
C GLY A 240 -9.34 3.49 4.69
N ARG A 241 -8.93 4.20 5.75
CA ARG A 241 -9.72 5.25 6.40
C ARG A 241 -10.19 6.36 5.45
N ALA A 242 -9.48 6.64 4.36
CA ALA A 242 -9.90 7.64 3.39
C ALA A 242 -11.20 7.27 2.65
N ALA A 243 -11.50 5.97 2.53
CA ALA A 243 -12.73 5.45 1.92
C ALA A 243 -13.86 5.17 2.93
N ALA A 244 -13.58 5.30 4.24
CA ALA A 244 -14.49 5.00 5.34
C ALA A 244 -15.55 6.10 5.54
N THR A 245 -16.34 6.38 4.49
CA THR A 245 -17.54 7.22 4.61
C THR A 245 -18.67 6.42 5.24
N ALA A 246 -19.62 7.09 5.91
CA ALA A 246 -20.77 6.42 6.53
C ALA A 246 -21.56 5.57 5.52
N GLU A 247 -21.68 6.05 4.27
CA GLU A 247 -22.34 5.33 3.18
C GLU A 247 -21.55 4.09 2.75
N THR A 248 -20.23 4.22 2.53
CA THR A 248 -19.37 3.09 2.19
C THR A 248 -19.43 2.00 3.25
N VAL A 249 -19.33 2.40 4.53
CA VAL A 249 -19.36 1.48 5.67
C VAL A 249 -20.72 0.78 5.74
N ALA A 250 -21.83 1.51 5.66
CA ALA A 250 -23.17 0.90 5.66
C ALA A 250 -23.34 -0.15 4.56
N ARG A 251 -22.86 0.14 3.34
CA ARG A 251 -22.91 -0.81 2.21
C ARG A 251 -22.03 -2.04 2.44
N LEU A 252 -20.82 -1.87 2.95
CA LEU A 252 -19.97 -3.01 3.31
C LEU A 252 -20.60 -3.88 4.39
N VAL A 253 -21.34 -3.29 5.33
CA VAL A 253 -22.07 -4.01 6.38
C VAL A 253 -23.20 -4.86 5.81
N GLU A 254 -23.93 -4.36 4.81
CA GLU A 254 -24.93 -5.15 4.09
C GLU A 254 -24.29 -6.36 3.39
N LEU A 255 -23.13 -6.15 2.75
CA LEU A 255 -22.39 -7.22 2.04
C LEU A 255 -21.83 -8.31 2.96
N LEU A 256 -21.78 -8.10 4.28
CA LEU A 256 -21.50 -9.20 5.23
C LEU A 256 -22.58 -10.29 5.20
N GLY A 257 -23.79 -9.97 4.71
CA GLY A 257 -24.89 -10.91 4.53
C GLY A 257 -25.06 -11.43 3.11
N ASP A 258 -24.14 -11.14 2.18
CA ASP A 258 -24.26 -11.53 0.76
C ASP A 258 -24.31 -13.06 0.59
N GLU A 259 -25.02 -13.54 -0.43
CA GLU A 259 -25.14 -14.98 -0.72
C GLU A 259 -23.78 -15.62 -1.07
N ARG A 260 -22.87 -14.84 -1.65
CA ARG A 260 -21.55 -15.29 -2.11
C ARG A 260 -20.49 -15.12 -1.02
N ASP A 261 -19.80 -16.22 -0.71
CA ASP A 261 -18.74 -16.26 0.29
C ASP A 261 -17.57 -15.33 -0.01
N ARG A 262 -17.20 -15.19 -1.30
CA ARG A 262 -16.18 -14.23 -1.73
C ARG A 262 -16.56 -12.78 -1.39
N VAL A 263 -17.82 -12.40 -1.57
CA VAL A 263 -18.29 -11.04 -1.28
C VAL A 263 -18.27 -10.80 0.24
N ARG A 264 -18.80 -11.74 1.03
CA ARG A 264 -18.75 -11.66 2.50
C ARG A 264 -17.32 -11.56 3.03
N ASN A 265 -16.40 -12.34 2.46
CA ASN A 265 -14.98 -12.30 2.78
C ASN A 265 -14.34 -10.93 2.50
N SER A 266 -14.58 -10.38 1.30
CA SER A 266 -14.08 -9.05 0.93
C SER A 266 -14.69 -7.94 1.76
N ALA A 267 -15.96 -8.03 2.11
CA ALA A 267 -16.63 -7.05 2.96
C ALA A 267 -16.05 -7.03 4.37
N ALA A 268 -15.84 -8.20 4.98
CA ALA A 268 -15.18 -8.32 6.28
C ALA A 268 -13.75 -7.79 6.23
N PHE A 269 -12.98 -8.16 5.20
CA PHE A 269 -11.63 -7.63 4.98
C PHE A 269 -11.64 -6.11 4.82
N GLY A 270 -12.57 -5.56 4.04
CA GLY A 270 -12.69 -4.13 3.79
C GLY A 270 -12.94 -3.33 5.06
N LEU A 271 -13.91 -3.77 5.87
CA LEU A 271 -14.20 -3.16 7.17
C LEU A 271 -13.02 -3.22 8.13
N GLY A 272 -12.26 -4.32 8.15
CA GLY A 272 -11.05 -4.42 8.96
C GLY A 272 -9.99 -3.38 8.61
N GLN A 273 -9.74 -3.18 7.30
CA GLN A 273 -8.71 -2.27 6.80
C GLN A 273 -9.07 -0.78 6.95
N MET A 274 -10.37 -0.46 7.02
CA MET A 274 -10.86 0.90 7.28
C MET A 274 -10.57 1.36 8.72
N GLY A 275 -10.39 0.42 9.65
CA GLY A 275 -9.85 0.65 10.99
C GLY A 275 -10.90 0.86 12.09
N THR A 276 -10.46 1.46 13.20
CA THR A 276 -11.16 1.41 14.49
C THR A 276 -12.39 2.32 14.63
N ALA A 277 -12.56 3.31 13.75
CA ALA A 277 -13.68 4.27 13.81
C ALA A 277 -15.03 3.61 13.52
N ASP A 278 -15.04 2.42 12.91
CA ASP A 278 -16.22 1.70 12.46
C ASP A 278 -16.53 0.45 13.31
N ALA A 279 -15.93 0.31 14.49
CA ALA A 279 -16.27 -0.78 15.42
C ALA A 279 -17.61 -0.51 16.16
N THR A 280 -18.67 -0.17 15.42
CA THR A 280 -19.99 0.09 16.00
C THR A 280 -20.65 -1.22 16.47
N PRO A 281 -21.59 -1.18 17.44
CA PRO A 281 -22.30 -2.37 17.89
C PRO A 281 -23.00 -3.14 16.76
N GLU A 282 -23.51 -2.43 15.74
CA GLU A 282 -24.12 -3.05 14.57
C GLU A 282 -23.10 -3.85 13.75
N ILE A 283 -21.95 -3.25 13.46
CA ILE A 283 -20.86 -3.87 12.69
C ILE A 283 -20.32 -5.10 13.42
N LEU A 284 -20.05 -4.94 14.71
CA LEU A 284 -19.60 -6.06 15.56
C LEU A 284 -20.65 -7.17 15.62
N GLY A 285 -21.94 -6.84 15.72
CA GLY A 285 -23.04 -7.80 15.68
C GLY A 285 -23.10 -8.60 14.37
N ARG A 286 -22.90 -7.94 13.23
CA ARG A 286 -22.84 -8.60 11.91
C ARG A 286 -21.62 -9.49 11.77
N LEU A 287 -20.45 -9.03 12.21
CA LEU A 287 -19.22 -9.83 12.24
C LEU A 287 -19.33 -11.05 13.17
N ILE A 288 -20.00 -10.92 14.31
CA ILE A 288 -20.30 -12.05 15.21
C ILE A 288 -21.11 -13.12 14.48
N ASN A 289 -22.13 -12.75 13.72
CA ASN A 289 -22.92 -13.71 12.95
C ASN A 289 -22.07 -14.35 11.85
N LEU A 290 -21.29 -13.55 11.13
CA LEU A 290 -20.43 -14.01 10.05
C LEU A 290 -19.27 -14.90 10.54
N SER A 291 -18.85 -14.80 11.80
CA SER A 291 -17.85 -15.71 12.39
C SER A 291 -18.29 -17.18 12.42
N ARG A 292 -19.58 -17.46 12.19
CA ARG A 292 -20.17 -18.81 12.12
C ARG A 292 -20.31 -19.32 10.68
N ASP A 293 -19.73 -18.62 9.71
CA ASP A 293 -19.83 -19.01 8.31
C ASP A 293 -19.28 -20.41 8.06
N THR A 294 -19.95 -21.16 7.18
CA THR A 294 -19.51 -22.49 6.73
C THR A 294 -18.12 -22.47 6.09
N ARG A 295 -17.74 -21.37 5.44
CA ARG A 295 -16.48 -21.21 4.71
C ARG A 295 -15.37 -20.71 5.61
N CYS A 296 -14.26 -21.45 5.64
CA CYS A 296 -13.11 -21.14 6.49
C CYS A 296 -12.47 -19.79 6.19
N HIS A 297 -12.37 -19.39 4.91
CA HIS A 297 -11.79 -18.10 4.52
C HIS A 297 -12.66 -16.91 4.97
N VAL A 298 -13.98 -17.08 5.08
CA VAL A 298 -14.87 -16.04 5.62
C VAL A 298 -14.63 -15.87 7.12
N ARG A 299 -14.62 -16.98 7.87
CA ARG A 299 -14.29 -16.95 9.32
C ARG A 299 -12.92 -16.33 9.60
N TYR A 300 -11.93 -16.67 8.77
CA TYR A 300 -10.60 -16.09 8.81
C TYR A 300 -10.62 -14.56 8.62
N SER A 301 -11.34 -14.06 7.61
CA SER A 301 -11.47 -12.62 7.38
C SER A 301 -12.18 -11.91 8.52
N VAL A 302 -13.17 -12.54 9.15
CA VAL A 302 -13.83 -11.98 10.34
C VAL A 302 -12.84 -11.83 11.49
N ALA A 303 -12.08 -12.88 11.82
CA ALA A 303 -11.05 -12.81 12.85
C ALA A 303 -9.99 -11.75 12.53
N SER A 304 -9.56 -11.66 11.27
CA SER A 304 -8.64 -10.61 10.82
C SER A 304 -9.23 -9.20 10.99
N ALA A 305 -10.50 -9.00 10.64
CA ALA A 305 -11.15 -7.70 10.70
C ALA A 305 -11.28 -7.20 12.15
N VAL A 306 -11.74 -8.05 13.07
CA VAL A 306 -11.88 -7.67 14.48
C VAL A 306 -10.51 -7.44 15.14
N GLY A 307 -9.47 -8.17 14.73
CA GLY A 307 -8.10 -7.91 15.17
C GLY A 307 -7.57 -6.56 14.69
N GLN A 308 -7.83 -6.18 13.43
CA GLN A 308 -7.44 -4.89 12.87
C GLN A 308 -8.21 -3.71 13.49
N MET A 309 -9.45 -3.93 13.93
CA MET A 309 -10.20 -2.97 14.74
C MET A 309 -9.62 -2.81 16.17
N GLY A 310 -8.72 -3.70 16.59
CA GLY A 310 -7.97 -3.60 17.84
C GLY A 310 -8.84 -3.64 19.09
N GLY A 311 -8.35 -3.05 20.18
CA GLY A 311 -9.00 -3.08 21.49
C GLY A 311 -10.43 -2.50 21.52
N VAL A 312 -10.82 -1.66 20.56
CA VAL A 312 -12.20 -1.12 20.46
C VAL A 312 -13.20 -2.25 20.16
N ALA A 313 -12.79 -3.28 19.43
CA ALA A 313 -13.63 -4.45 19.12
C ALA A 313 -13.65 -5.50 20.25
N ALA A 314 -12.85 -5.36 21.31
CA ALA A 314 -12.72 -6.34 22.40
C ALA A 314 -13.93 -6.36 23.37
N THR A 315 -15.14 -6.47 22.82
CA THR A 315 -16.37 -6.65 23.60
C THR A 315 -16.48 -8.10 24.09
N PRO A 316 -17.20 -8.38 25.20
CA PRO A 316 -17.38 -9.76 25.69
C PRO A 316 -17.94 -10.71 24.64
N ALA A 317 -18.84 -10.23 23.77
CA ALA A 317 -19.40 -11.04 22.69
C ALA A 317 -18.37 -11.40 21.62
N ILE A 318 -17.50 -10.45 21.23
CA ILE A 318 -16.42 -10.70 20.26
C ILE A 318 -15.36 -11.63 20.87
N LEU A 319 -14.96 -11.39 22.12
CA LEU A 319 -14.01 -12.26 22.82
C LEU A 319 -14.54 -13.70 22.92
N GLY A 320 -15.83 -13.88 23.26
CA GLY A 320 -16.46 -15.20 23.25
C GLY A 320 -16.43 -15.86 21.86
N ARG A 321 -16.66 -15.10 20.78
CA ARG A 321 -16.54 -15.63 19.41
C ARG A 321 -15.12 -16.00 19.02
N LEU A 322 -14.13 -15.16 19.38
CA LEU A 322 -12.73 -15.47 19.15
C LEU A 322 -12.30 -16.72 19.94
N ALA A 323 -12.81 -16.90 21.16
CA ALA A 323 -12.57 -18.09 21.96
C ALA A 323 -13.07 -19.37 21.26
N GLU A 324 -14.24 -19.33 20.62
CA GLU A 324 -14.75 -20.44 19.82
C GLU A 324 -13.92 -20.66 18.55
N LEU A 325 -13.47 -19.60 17.87
CA LEU A 325 -12.60 -19.72 16.69
C LEU A 325 -11.19 -20.25 17.03
N CYS A 326 -10.73 -20.03 18.25
CA CYS A 326 -9.52 -20.67 18.77
C CYS A 326 -9.66 -22.20 18.92
N GLU A 327 -10.87 -22.75 18.83
CA GLU A 327 -11.13 -24.21 18.84
C GLU A 327 -11.54 -24.73 17.45
N ASP A 328 -11.41 -23.92 16.39
CA ASP A 328 -11.77 -24.30 15.04
C ASP A 328 -10.92 -25.48 14.51
N GLU A 329 -11.55 -26.35 13.72
CA GLU A 329 -10.91 -27.51 13.10
C GLU A 329 -9.72 -27.12 12.21
N SER A 330 -9.80 -25.93 11.60
CA SER A 330 -8.78 -25.40 10.70
C SER A 330 -7.69 -24.66 11.46
N ASP A 331 -6.45 -25.17 11.40
CA ASP A 331 -5.27 -24.54 12.01
C ASP A 331 -5.11 -23.05 11.60
N PRO A 332 -5.35 -22.66 10.31
CA PRO A 332 -5.39 -21.26 9.89
C PRO A 332 -6.33 -20.33 10.65
N ILE A 333 -7.45 -20.86 11.15
CA ILE A 333 -8.44 -20.05 11.86
C ILE A 333 -8.03 -19.90 13.31
N ARG A 334 -7.55 -20.99 13.94
CA ARG A 334 -7.07 -20.95 15.33
C ARG A 334 -6.00 -19.88 15.50
N PHE A 335 -4.93 -19.91 14.69
CA PHE A 335 -3.87 -18.91 14.84
C PHE A 335 -4.29 -17.50 14.44
N ARG A 336 -5.26 -17.35 13.53
CA ARG A 336 -5.79 -16.03 13.15
C ARG A 336 -6.62 -15.43 14.28
N ALA A 337 -7.37 -16.25 15.01
CA ALA A 337 -8.10 -15.83 16.21
C ALA A 337 -7.14 -15.42 17.33
N GLU A 338 -6.09 -16.20 17.57
CA GLU A 338 -5.02 -15.85 18.52
C GLU A 338 -4.33 -14.54 18.14
N TYR A 339 -4.00 -14.36 16.85
CA TYR A 339 -3.40 -13.12 16.36
C TYR A 339 -4.34 -11.93 16.58
N ALA A 340 -5.64 -12.09 16.35
CA ALA A 340 -6.63 -11.05 16.61
C ALA A 340 -6.70 -10.67 18.10
N LEU A 341 -6.68 -11.65 19.00
CA LEU A 341 -6.61 -11.42 20.45
C LEU A 341 -5.33 -10.67 20.84
N GLY A 342 -4.20 -11.00 20.21
CA GLY A 342 -2.95 -10.27 20.38
C GLY A 342 -3.02 -8.81 19.91
N GLN A 343 -3.63 -8.54 18.75
CA GLN A 343 -3.84 -7.18 18.24
C GLN A 343 -4.76 -6.34 19.12
N MET A 344 -5.71 -6.98 19.83
CA MET A 344 -6.54 -6.33 20.84
C MET A 344 -5.76 -5.98 22.12
N GLY A 345 -4.60 -6.61 22.33
CA GLY A 345 -3.68 -6.33 23.43
C GLY A 345 -4.30 -6.56 24.81
N THR A 346 -4.05 -5.64 25.74
CA THR A 346 -4.55 -5.71 27.13
C THR A 346 -6.07 -5.80 27.23
N ALA A 347 -6.82 -5.29 26.24
CA ALA A 347 -8.27 -5.37 26.21
C ALA A 347 -8.81 -6.81 26.05
N ALA A 348 -8.02 -7.70 25.46
CA ALA A 348 -8.34 -9.13 25.35
C ALA A 348 -7.77 -9.98 26.51
N GLY A 349 -7.01 -9.37 27.43
CA GLY A 349 -6.32 -10.00 28.56
C GLY A 349 -7.20 -10.49 29.69
N THR A 350 -8.36 -11.07 29.39
CA THR A 350 -9.25 -11.65 30.40
C THR A 350 -8.70 -13.01 30.89
N PRO A 351 -8.98 -13.41 32.13
CA PRO A 351 -8.53 -14.71 32.66
C PRO A 351 -8.97 -15.91 31.81
N GLU A 352 -10.17 -15.82 31.20
CA GLU A 352 -10.67 -16.84 30.28
C GLU A 352 -9.80 -16.94 29.02
N MET A 353 -9.50 -15.82 28.37
CA MET A 353 -8.69 -15.81 27.13
C MET A 353 -7.26 -16.27 27.41
N VAL A 354 -6.67 -15.83 28.52
CA VAL A 354 -5.34 -16.30 28.95
C VAL A 354 -5.36 -17.82 29.15
N THR A 355 -6.36 -18.37 29.85
CA THR A 355 -6.48 -19.83 30.05
C THR A 355 -6.59 -20.60 28.73
N ARG A 356 -7.33 -20.05 27.75
CA ARG A 356 -7.46 -20.65 26.42
C ARG A 356 -6.14 -20.64 25.66
N LEU A 357 -5.44 -19.50 25.62
CA LEU A 357 -4.14 -19.38 24.96
C LEU A 357 -3.09 -20.32 25.57
N LEU A 358 -3.08 -20.49 26.90
CA LEU A 358 -2.19 -21.44 27.57
C LEU A 358 -2.40 -22.89 27.12
N ARG A 359 -3.65 -23.26 26.79
CA ARG A 359 -3.95 -24.58 26.18
C ARG A 359 -3.42 -24.65 24.76
N LEU A 360 -3.57 -23.60 23.96
CA LEU A 360 -3.12 -23.55 22.56
C LEU A 360 -1.59 -23.52 22.41
N CYS A 361 -0.88 -23.07 23.44
CA CYS A 361 0.56 -23.29 23.55
C CYS A 361 0.94 -24.79 23.51
N GLN A 362 0.00 -25.73 23.64
CA GLN A 362 0.22 -27.18 23.52
C GLN A 362 -0.26 -27.76 22.17
N ASP A 363 -0.71 -26.93 21.23
CA ASP A 363 -1.26 -27.38 19.96
C ASP A 363 -0.22 -28.16 19.12
N LYS A 364 -0.69 -29.11 18.32
CA LYS A 364 0.13 -29.91 17.40
C LYS A 364 0.83 -29.03 16.34
N ALA A 365 0.17 -27.97 15.88
CA ALA A 365 0.65 -27.09 14.83
C ALA A 365 1.60 -26.03 15.40
N GLU A 366 2.75 -25.83 14.75
CA GLU A 366 3.74 -24.86 15.25
C GLU A 366 3.25 -23.42 15.20
N TYR A 367 2.52 -23.04 14.15
CA TYR A 367 2.00 -21.69 13.99
C TYR A 367 0.99 -21.32 15.09
N VAL A 368 0.19 -22.29 15.53
CA VAL A 368 -0.76 -22.11 16.64
C VAL A 368 0.01 -21.92 17.95
N ARG A 369 1.03 -22.75 18.25
CA ARG A 369 1.85 -22.53 19.46
C ARG A 369 2.57 -21.18 19.45
N PHE A 370 3.08 -20.76 18.29
CA PHE A 370 3.73 -19.47 18.08
C PHE A 370 2.78 -18.30 18.34
N HIS A 371 1.60 -18.31 17.70
CA HIS A 371 0.64 -17.22 17.82
C HIS A 371 0.02 -17.16 19.22
N ALA A 372 -0.19 -18.29 19.89
CA ALA A 372 -0.63 -18.32 21.28
C ALA A 372 0.39 -17.65 22.23
N ALA A 373 1.68 -17.95 22.08
CA ALA A 373 2.74 -17.30 22.86
C ALA A 373 2.81 -15.80 22.57
N ALA A 374 2.79 -15.41 21.30
CA ALA A 374 2.80 -14.01 20.88
C ALA A 374 1.59 -13.22 21.42
N ALA A 375 0.39 -13.81 21.41
CA ALA A 375 -0.83 -13.18 21.92
C ALA A 375 -0.74 -12.96 23.44
N LEU A 376 -0.23 -13.94 24.20
CA LEU A 376 0.03 -13.79 25.64
C LEU A 376 1.03 -12.65 25.92
N GLY A 377 2.07 -12.52 25.10
CA GLY A 377 3.00 -11.39 25.18
C GLY A 377 2.32 -10.04 24.91
N GLN A 378 1.53 -9.95 23.85
CA GLN A 378 0.84 -8.72 23.44
C GLN A 378 -0.28 -8.28 24.40
N MET A 379 -0.85 -9.22 25.17
CA MET A 379 -1.72 -8.91 26.31
C MET A 379 -0.95 -8.23 27.47
N GLY A 380 0.38 -8.33 27.49
CA GLY A 380 1.24 -7.68 28.47
C GLY A 380 0.96 -8.13 29.90
N GLU A 381 0.99 -7.19 30.84
CA GLU A 381 0.79 -7.45 32.27
C GLU A 381 -0.53 -8.15 32.60
N THR A 382 -1.56 -8.02 31.77
CA THR A 382 -2.86 -8.70 32.00
C THR A 382 -2.77 -10.22 31.84
N ALA A 383 -1.77 -10.72 31.10
CA ALA A 383 -1.46 -12.15 31.00
C ALA A 383 -0.47 -12.63 32.08
N ALA A 384 0.04 -11.74 32.93
CA ALA A 384 1.04 -12.05 33.95
C ALA A 384 0.43 -12.89 35.08
N ASN A 385 0.55 -14.21 34.96
CA ASN A 385 0.33 -15.14 36.06
C ASN A 385 1.40 -16.25 36.04
N PRO A 386 1.61 -16.96 37.16
CA PRO A 386 2.62 -18.01 37.25
C PRO A 386 2.47 -19.09 36.16
N GLY A 387 1.24 -19.48 35.85
CA GLY A 387 0.96 -20.47 34.79
C GLY A 387 1.39 -19.99 33.40
N THR A 388 1.25 -18.70 33.10
CA THR A 388 1.76 -18.10 31.86
C THR A 388 3.28 -18.14 31.79
N VAL A 389 3.97 -17.69 32.84
CA VAL A 389 5.43 -17.69 32.88
C VAL A 389 5.98 -19.11 32.76
N ASP A 390 5.40 -20.07 33.49
CA ASP A 390 5.79 -21.48 33.42
C ASP A 390 5.57 -22.08 32.03
N ARG A 391 4.41 -21.78 31.40
CA ARG A 391 4.11 -22.28 30.06
C ARG A 391 5.02 -21.68 28.99
N LEU A 392 5.31 -20.38 29.07
CA LEU A 392 6.27 -19.73 28.17
C LEU A 392 7.67 -20.32 28.37
N TRP A 393 8.08 -20.63 29.61
CA TRP A 393 9.35 -21.33 29.83
C TRP A 393 9.40 -22.73 29.23
N GLN A 394 8.30 -23.47 29.25
CA GLN A 394 8.23 -24.75 28.55
C GLN A 394 8.38 -24.57 27.03
N LEU A 395 7.83 -23.50 26.47
CA LEU A 395 7.93 -23.20 25.04
C LEU A 395 9.32 -22.75 24.60
N THR A 396 10.18 -22.23 25.48
CA THR A 396 11.59 -21.96 25.11
C THR A 396 12.37 -23.24 24.86
N GLN A 397 11.81 -24.41 25.14
CA GLN A 397 12.36 -25.73 24.82
C GLN A 397 11.61 -26.39 23.65
N ASP A 398 10.78 -25.64 22.91
CA ASP A 398 10.05 -26.17 21.76
C ASP A 398 11.01 -26.57 20.61
N LYS A 399 10.61 -27.59 19.85
CA LYS A 399 11.34 -28.06 18.66
C LYS A 399 11.51 -26.96 17.60
N SER A 400 10.54 -26.05 17.50
CA SER A 400 10.54 -24.97 16.50
C SER A 400 11.25 -23.73 17.04
N ALA A 401 12.26 -23.24 16.32
CA ALA A 401 12.98 -22.02 16.69
C ALA A 401 12.06 -20.80 16.76
N LEU A 402 11.06 -20.73 15.88
CA LEU A 402 10.06 -19.65 15.87
C LEU A 402 9.29 -19.60 17.20
N VAL A 403 8.84 -20.76 17.69
CA VAL A 403 8.09 -20.88 18.95
C VAL A 403 8.98 -20.51 20.14
N ARG A 404 10.24 -20.98 20.16
CA ARG A 404 11.17 -20.64 21.24
C ARG A 404 11.41 -19.13 21.33
N CYS A 405 11.71 -18.48 20.20
CA CYS A 405 11.95 -17.03 20.16
C CYS A 405 10.69 -16.24 20.54
N SER A 406 9.51 -16.69 20.10
CA SER A 406 8.24 -16.08 20.48
C SER A 406 7.97 -16.16 21.97
N ALA A 407 8.29 -17.29 22.60
CA ALA A 407 8.13 -17.44 24.04
C ALA A 407 9.04 -16.51 24.86
N VAL A 408 10.30 -16.36 24.44
CA VAL A 408 11.23 -15.39 25.05
C VAL A 408 10.74 -13.95 24.85
N ALA A 409 10.30 -13.60 23.65
CA ALA A 409 9.73 -12.28 23.37
C ALA A 409 8.47 -12.02 24.21
N ALA A 410 7.59 -13.01 24.36
CA ALA A 410 6.39 -12.90 25.18
C ALA A 410 6.70 -12.67 26.66
N LEU A 411 7.71 -13.35 27.22
CA LEU A 411 8.21 -13.08 28.57
C LEU A 411 8.67 -11.62 28.71
N GLY A 412 9.35 -11.08 27.70
CA GLY A 412 9.73 -9.67 27.63
C GLY A 412 8.54 -8.71 27.61
N GLN A 413 7.55 -8.98 26.75
CA GLN A 413 6.37 -8.14 26.56
C GLN A 413 5.39 -8.17 27.74
N ILE A 414 5.34 -9.26 28.51
CA ILE A 414 4.64 -9.29 29.81
C ILE A 414 5.28 -8.27 30.78
N GLY A 415 6.54 -7.90 30.56
CA GLY A 415 7.20 -6.80 31.24
C GLY A 415 7.68 -7.18 32.64
N GLY A 416 7.73 -6.18 33.53
CA GLY A 416 8.33 -6.32 34.85
C GLY A 416 7.71 -7.41 35.73
N LEU A 417 6.44 -7.76 35.53
CA LEU A 417 5.79 -8.85 36.28
C LEU A 417 6.35 -10.24 35.94
N ALA A 418 6.96 -10.41 34.76
CA ALA A 418 7.66 -11.64 34.39
C ALA A 418 9.13 -11.65 34.84
N ALA A 419 9.71 -10.49 35.21
CA ALA A 419 11.11 -10.30 35.61
C ALA A 419 11.43 -10.83 37.02
N THR A 420 10.99 -12.05 37.33
CA THR A 420 11.37 -12.74 38.56
C THR A 420 12.86 -13.10 38.53
N PRO A 421 13.55 -13.23 39.69
CA PRO A 421 14.94 -13.67 39.72
C PRO A 421 15.18 -14.97 38.94
N ALA A 422 14.27 -15.94 39.04
CA ALA A 422 14.34 -17.20 38.29
C ALA A 422 14.24 -16.99 36.77
N THR A 423 13.36 -16.08 36.31
CA THR A 423 13.25 -15.72 34.89
C THR A 423 14.54 -15.06 34.41
N LEU A 424 15.07 -14.10 35.16
CA LEU A 424 16.29 -13.38 34.78
C LEU A 424 17.49 -14.31 34.68
N THR A 425 17.67 -15.23 35.64
CA THR A 425 18.74 -16.24 35.58
C THR A 425 18.64 -17.11 34.33
N ARG A 426 17.44 -17.61 34.01
CA ARG A 426 17.22 -18.44 32.81
C ARG A 426 17.42 -17.68 31.51
N LEU A 427 17.03 -16.41 31.44
CA LEU A 427 17.30 -15.54 30.28
C LEU A 427 18.79 -15.31 30.11
N VAL A 428 19.53 -15.08 31.20
CA VAL A 428 21.00 -14.95 31.16
C VAL A 428 21.66 -16.25 30.69
N GLU A 429 21.13 -17.42 31.05
CA GLU A 429 21.62 -18.70 30.49
C GLU A 429 21.37 -18.80 28.98
N LEU A 430 20.17 -18.45 28.51
CA LEU A 430 19.81 -18.45 27.09
C LEU A 430 20.55 -17.41 26.24
N SER A 431 21.13 -16.38 26.86
CA SER A 431 22.01 -15.44 26.14
C SER A 431 23.23 -16.10 25.49
N ARG A 432 23.56 -17.33 25.89
CA ARG A 432 24.68 -18.11 25.35
C ARG A 432 24.25 -19.14 24.30
N ASP A 433 22.99 -19.09 23.86
CA ASP A 433 22.47 -19.98 22.83
C ASP A 433 23.23 -19.82 21.50
N GLU A 434 23.37 -20.90 20.74
CA GLU A 434 24.07 -20.90 19.46
C GLU A 434 23.33 -20.06 18.40
N SER A 435 21.99 -20.02 18.46
CA SER A 435 21.13 -19.24 17.56
C SER A 435 21.24 -17.74 17.86
N GLU A 436 21.59 -16.96 16.83
CA GLU A 436 21.61 -15.50 16.94
C GLU A 436 20.21 -14.91 17.18
N GLU A 437 19.16 -15.55 16.66
CA GLU A 437 17.78 -15.15 16.88
C GLU A 437 17.39 -15.29 18.35
N MET A 438 17.84 -16.38 19.00
CA MET A 438 17.61 -16.60 20.43
C MET A 438 18.33 -15.56 21.28
N ARG A 439 19.63 -15.35 21.04
CA ARG A 439 20.41 -14.31 21.76
C ARG A 439 19.81 -12.92 21.57
N GLY A 440 19.39 -12.60 20.34
CA GLY A 440 18.71 -11.35 20.03
C GLY A 440 17.33 -11.23 20.70
N ALA A 441 16.58 -12.31 20.85
CA ALA A 441 15.30 -12.32 21.57
C ALA A 441 15.51 -12.10 23.08
N VAL A 442 16.54 -12.70 23.67
CA VAL A 442 16.91 -12.48 25.09
C VAL A 442 17.24 -11.02 25.34
N ALA A 443 18.06 -10.40 24.47
CA ALA A 443 18.39 -8.97 24.58
C ALA A 443 17.12 -8.10 24.56
N THR A 444 16.24 -8.31 23.58
CA THR A 444 14.97 -7.59 23.50
C THR A 444 14.08 -7.83 24.72
N ALA A 445 13.99 -9.07 25.22
CA ALA A 445 13.15 -9.39 26.37
C ALA A 445 13.62 -8.69 27.64
N LEU A 446 14.93 -8.70 27.92
CA LEU A 446 15.51 -7.98 29.06
C LEU A 446 15.27 -6.47 28.96
N GLY A 447 15.38 -5.89 27.75
CA GLY A 447 15.04 -4.48 27.52
C GLY A 447 13.57 -4.16 27.79
N GLN A 448 12.65 -5.00 27.29
CA GLN A 448 11.20 -4.81 27.47
C GLN A 448 10.74 -5.01 28.93
N MET A 449 11.45 -5.82 29.71
CA MET A 449 11.25 -5.92 31.16
C MET A 449 11.68 -4.65 31.90
N GLY A 450 12.46 -3.77 31.26
CA GLY A 450 12.86 -2.46 31.75
C GLY A 450 13.64 -2.52 33.07
N ALA A 451 13.40 -1.55 33.96
CA ALA A 451 14.10 -1.45 35.24
C ALA A 451 13.97 -2.69 36.13
N ALA A 452 12.91 -3.50 35.96
CA ALA A 452 12.75 -4.74 36.71
C ALA A 452 13.79 -5.81 36.34
N ALA A 453 14.38 -5.72 35.14
CA ALA A 453 15.46 -6.58 34.69
C ALA A 453 16.86 -5.99 34.94
N ALA A 454 16.99 -4.82 35.58
CA ALA A 454 18.27 -4.15 35.81
C ALA A 454 19.10 -4.77 36.97
N THR A 455 19.21 -6.10 37.00
CA THR A 455 20.14 -6.79 37.92
C THR A 455 21.55 -6.77 37.36
N SER A 456 22.55 -6.89 38.25
CA SER A 456 23.96 -6.91 37.85
C SER A 456 24.25 -8.00 36.81
N GLU A 457 23.66 -9.18 36.94
CA GLU A 457 23.83 -10.31 36.02
C GLU A 457 23.21 -10.03 34.64
N ALA A 458 22.01 -9.45 34.61
CA ALA A 458 21.31 -9.13 33.37
C ALA A 458 21.98 -7.96 32.62
N LEU A 459 22.44 -6.93 33.34
CA LEU A 459 23.20 -5.83 32.73
C LEU A 459 24.55 -6.32 32.18
N LEU A 460 25.25 -7.19 32.91
CA LEU A 460 26.48 -7.81 32.41
C LEU A 460 26.22 -8.67 31.17
N CYS A 461 25.14 -9.45 31.16
CA CYS A 461 24.69 -10.21 30.01
C CYS A 461 24.48 -9.31 28.78
N LEU A 462 23.74 -8.21 28.92
CA LEU A 462 23.52 -7.26 27.83
C LEU A 462 24.81 -6.58 27.36
N LEU A 463 25.74 -6.25 28.27
CA LEU A 463 27.06 -5.74 27.89
C LEU A 463 27.85 -6.76 27.07
N LEU A 464 27.82 -8.04 27.44
CA LEU A 464 28.48 -9.09 26.65
C LEU A 464 27.83 -9.25 25.26
N LEU A 465 26.50 -9.21 25.20
CA LEU A 465 25.76 -9.27 23.94
C LEU A 465 25.99 -8.04 23.04
N SER A 466 26.35 -6.89 23.60
CA SER A 466 26.71 -5.70 22.81
C SER A 466 27.98 -5.91 21.96
N GLY A 467 28.82 -6.88 22.33
CA GLY A 467 29.97 -7.33 21.56
C GLY A 467 29.70 -8.60 20.74
N ASP A 468 28.45 -9.02 20.55
CA ASP A 468 28.11 -10.19 19.75
C ASP A 468 28.58 -10.04 18.30
N LYS A 469 28.94 -11.16 17.66
CA LYS A 469 29.37 -11.19 16.26
C LYS A 469 28.23 -10.80 15.31
N SER A 470 26.98 -11.03 15.72
CA SER A 470 25.79 -10.68 14.96
C SER A 470 25.41 -9.23 15.23
N VAL A 471 25.45 -8.39 14.18
CA VAL A 471 25.11 -6.96 14.27
C VAL A 471 23.68 -6.74 14.80
N PRO A 472 22.65 -7.50 14.36
CA PRO A 472 21.31 -7.39 14.95
C PRO A 472 21.26 -7.65 16.46
N VAL A 473 22.03 -8.62 16.96
CA VAL A 473 22.07 -8.95 18.40
C VAL A 473 22.74 -7.83 19.18
N ALA A 474 23.91 -7.38 18.72
CA ALA A 474 24.64 -6.26 19.32
C ALA A 474 23.78 -4.99 19.39
N TYR A 475 23.09 -4.64 18.30
CA TYR A 475 22.18 -3.50 18.27
C TYR A 475 21.05 -3.62 19.30
N ARG A 476 20.36 -4.77 19.37
CA ARG A 476 19.29 -5.01 20.34
C ARG A 476 19.79 -4.95 21.78
N ALA A 477 20.99 -5.44 22.04
CA ALA A 477 21.59 -5.39 23.37
C ALA A 477 21.91 -3.96 23.82
N VAL A 478 22.41 -3.11 22.91
CA VAL A 478 22.65 -1.68 23.19
C VAL A 478 21.34 -0.95 23.48
N VAL A 479 20.28 -1.21 22.69
CA VAL A 479 18.95 -0.63 22.95
C VAL A 479 18.43 -1.08 24.32
N ALA A 480 18.51 -2.38 24.60
CA ALA A 480 18.06 -2.95 25.87
C ALA A 480 18.83 -2.42 27.09
N LEU A 481 20.12 -2.09 26.97
CA LEU A 481 20.88 -1.41 28.03
C LEU A 481 20.31 -0.02 28.33
N GLY A 482 19.89 0.71 27.29
CA GLY A 482 19.21 1.99 27.45
C GLY A 482 17.86 1.84 28.16
N ASP A 483 17.05 0.87 27.72
CA ASP A 483 15.71 0.63 28.27
C ASP A 483 15.74 0.12 29.72
N ALA A 484 16.70 -0.74 30.07
CA ALA A 484 16.89 -1.23 31.44
C ALA A 484 17.55 -0.18 32.35
N GLY A 485 18.43 0.67 31.82
CA GLY A 485 19.17 1.69 32.56
C GLY A 485 18.41 3.00 32.82
N GLY A 486 17.41 3.33 31.99
CA GLY A 486 16.64 4.58 32.09
C GLY A 486 15.82 4.77 33.39
N GLY A 487 15.66 3.71 34.18
CA GLY A 487 14.96 3.73 35.48
C GLY A 487 15.86 3.73 36.72
N ALA A 488 17.19 3.73 36.57
CA ALA A 488 18.09 3.75 37.73
C ALA A 488 18.02 5.14 38.42
N PRO A 489 17.74 5.22 39.74
CA PRO A 489 17.83 6.49 40.45
C PRO A 489 19.23 7.07 40.32
N GLN A 490 19.33 8.36 39.98
CA GLN A 490 20.63 9.04 39.96
C GLN A 490 21.33 8.85 41.32
N PRO A 491 22.62 8.47 41.34
CA PRO A 491 23.35 8.38 42.59
C PRO A 491 23.32 9.75 43.26
N GLN A 492 22.73 9.80 44.47
CA GLN A 492 22.80 10.99 45.31
C GLN A 492 24.28 11.24 45.63
N ALA A 493 24.75 12.42 45.22
CA ALA A 493 26.14 12.87 45.29
C ALA A 493 26.64 13.04 46.73
#